data_AF-A0A958BTY4-F1
#
_entry.id   AF-A0A958BTY4-F1
#
_cell.length_a   1.000
_cell.length_b   1.000
_cell.length_c   1.000
_cell.angle_alpha   90.00
_cell.angle_beta   90.00
_cell.angle_gamma   90.00
#
_symmetry.space_group_name_H-M   'P 1'
#
loop_
_entity.id
_entity.type
_entity.pdbx_description
1 polymer ?
#
loop_
_entity_poly.entity_id
_entity_poly.type
_entity_poly.pdbx_seq_one_letter_code
_entity_poly.pdbx_strand_id
1 'polypeptide(L)'
;MLPMLMLEIMTYVLALWLGLYLIGRDPAKPQLLYAGLGLAAYAVSLAATTLAAASPSTLAAVWLSRLHWSLLFTPAIFWLGAMIYLLPDEAPARDRLSRWWRIGGPALAMGLVVLGLTTSLIFEITSATARPGPAYPIFVVGLGLCLGASVALIVRAYRAASI
;
A
#
# COMPACT_ATOMS: atom_id res chain seq x y z
N MET A 1 -3.20 -8.68 25.71
CA MET A 1 -3.04 -9.39 24.42
C MET A 1 -4.37 -9.55 23.67
N LEU A 2 -5.42 -10.12 24.26
CA LEU A 2 -6.76 -10.24 23.65
C LEU A 2 -7.33 -8.97 22.96
N PRO A 3 -7.30 -7.76 23.56
CA PRO A 3 -7.89 -6.58 22.92
C PRO A 3 -7.15 -6.15 21.64
N MET A 4 -5.83 -6.31 21.60
CA MET A 4 -5.02 -5.94 20.43
C MET A 4 -5.25 -6.90 19.27
N LEU A 5 -5.33 -8.21 19.55
CA LEU A 5 -5.63 -9.22 18.53
C LEU A 5 -7.05 -9.04 17.97
N MET A 6 -8.05 -8.73 18.82
CA MET A 6 -9.40 -8.43 18.35
C MET A 6 -9.41 -7.23 17.42
N LEU A 7 -8.68 -6.16 17.75
CA LEU A 7 -8.57 -4.99 16.88
C LEU A 7 -7.93 -5.35 15.53
N GLU A 8 -6.81 -6.09 15.52
CA GLU A 8 -6.16 -6.55 14.28
C GLU A 8 -7.11 -7.36 13.39
N ILE A 9 -7.86 -8.30 13.98
CA ILE A 9 -8.84 -9.12 13.25
C ILE A 9 -9.95 -8.23 12.68
N MET A 10 -10.51 -7.31 13.47
CA MET A 10 -11.56 -6.41 12.99
C MET A 10 -11.06 -5.50 11.87
N THR A 11 -9.86 -4.93 12.01
CA THR A 11 -9.23 -4.10 10.98
C THR A 11 -8.95 -4.92 9.72
N TYR A 12 -8.44 -6.14 9.85
CA TYR A 12 -8.23 -7.07 8.75
C TYR A 12 -9.53 -7.37 8.00
N VAL A 13 -10.58 -7.78 8.71
CA VAL A 13 -11.88 -8.13 8.11
C VAL A 13 -12.48 -6.93 7.39
N LEU A 14 -12.47 -5.75 8.03
CA LEU A 14 -12.99 -4.53 7.44
C LEU A 14 -12.20 -4.12 6.20
N ALA A 15 -10.87 -4.11 6.27
CA ALA A 15 -10.01 -3.73 5.16
C ALA A 15 -10.13 -4.71 3.98
N LEU A 16 -10.16 -6.02 4.26
CA LEU A 16 -10.32 -7.04 3.23
C LEU A 16 -11.70 -6.96 2.57
N TRP A 17 -12.77 -6.92 3.37
CA TRP A 17 -14.13 -6.83 2.85
C TRP A 17 -14.32 -5.57 2.01
N LEU A 18 -13.92 -4.41 2.53
CA LEU A 18 -14.04 -3.15 1.80
C LEU A 18 -13.16 -3.15 0.55
N GLY A 19 -11.93 -3.66 0.64
CA GLY A 19 -11.01 -3.77 -0.50
C GLY A 19 -11.58 -4.61 -1.64
N LEU A 20 -12.03 -5.83 -1.33
CA LEU A 20 -12.66 -6.73 -2.30
C LEU A 20 -13.99 -6.17 -2.83
N TYR A 21 -14.78 -5.53 -1.96
CA TYR A 21 -16.02 -4.87 -2.36
C TYR A 21 -15.76 -3.76 -3.38
N LEU A 22 -14.77 -2.89 -3.15
CA LEU A 22 -14.43 -1.81 -4.09
C LEU A 22 -13.91 -2.35 -5.43
N ILE A 23 -13.09 -3.42 -5.40
CA ILE A 23 -12.61 -4.10 -6.62
C ILE A 23 -13.77 -4.70 -7.41
N GLY A 24 -14.71 -5.37 -6.72
CA GLY A 24 -15.84 -6.05 -7.37
C GLY A 24 -16.99 -5.12 -7.78
N ARG A 25 -17.13 -3.95 -7.12
CA ARG A 25 -18.26 -3.03 -7.35
C ARG A 25 -18.25 -2.46 -8.77
N ASP A 26 -17.09 -2.01 -9.23
CA ASP A 26 -16.94 -1.42 -10.57
C ASP A 26 -15.45 -1.37 -10.97
N PRO A 27 -14.90 -2.46 -11.54
CA PRO A 27 -13.49 -2.54 -11.91
C PRO A 27 -13.12 -1.58 -13.06
N ALA A 28 -14.11 -1.05 -13.78
CA ALA A 28 -13.90 -0.05 -14.82
C ALA A 28 -13.58 1.34 -14.24
N LYS A 29 -13.83 1.57 -12.95
CA LYS A 29 -13.48 2.83 -12.25
C LYS A 29 -12.11 2.70 -11.58
N PRO A 30 -11.04 3.27 -12.15
CA PRO A 30 -9.68 3.07 -11.64
C PRO A 30 -9.51 3.58 -10.20
N GLN A 31 -10.23 4.64 -9.82
CA GLN A 31 -10.22 5.16 -8.45
C GLN A 31 -10.63 4.10 -7.41
N LEU A 32 -11.68 3.32 -7.70
CA LEU A 32 -12.17 2.28 -6.79
C LEU A 32 -11.23 1.08 -6.80
N LEU A 33 -10.72 0.71 -7.97
CA LEU A 33 -9.74 -0.36 -8.12
C LEU A 33 -8.48 -0.09 -7.31
N TYR A 34 -7.88 1.09 -7.45
CA TYR A 34 -6.67 1.46 -6.71
C TYR A 34 -6.92 1.54 -5.20
N ALA A 35 -8.00 2.19 -4.76
CA ALA A 35 -8.35 2.23 -3.35
C ALA A 35 -8.56 0.81 -2.79
N GLY A 36 -9.24 -0.06 -3.53
CA GLY A 36 -9.49 -1.44 -3.17
C GLY A 36 -8.21 -2.29 -3.10
N LEU A 37 -7.30 -2.15 -4.08
CA LEU A 37 -5.99 -2.81 -4.08
C LEU A 37 -5.12 -2.37 -2.89
N GLY A 38 -5.16 -1.08 -2.53
CA GLY A 38 -4.50 -0.57 -1.33
C GLY A 38 -5.01 -1.22 -0.05
N LEU A 39 -6.34 -1.30 0.10
CA LEU A 39 -6.96 -1.95 1.26
C LEU A 39 -6.69 -3.46 1.32
N ALA A 40 -6.74 -4.14 0.17
CA ALA A 40 -6.43 -5.57 0.09
C ALA A 40 -4.96 -5.85 0.44
N ALA A 41 -4.02 -5.05 -0.08
CA ALA A 41 -2.60 -5.16 0.26
C ALA A 41 -2.35 -4.94 1.76
N TYR A 42 -3.01 -3.94 2.34
CA TYR A 42 -2.96 -3.68 3.79
C TYR A 42 -3.52 -4.84 4.61
N ALA A 43 -4.66 -5.40 4.22
CA ALA A 43 -5.25 -6.56 4.90
C ALA A 43 -4.31 -7.78 4.86
N VAL A 44 -3.69 -8.07 3.71
CA VAL A 44 -2.72 -9.17 3.60
C VAL A 44 -1.48 -8.89 4.45
N SER A 45 -1.01 -7.64 4.51
CA SER A 45 0.09 -7.22 5.39
C SER A 45 -0.24 -7.46 6.87
N LEU A 46 -1.46 -7.10 7.32
CA LEU A 46 -1.92 -7.37 8.68
C LEU A 46 -1.97 -8.87 8.99
N ALA A 47 -2.59 -9.66 8.11
CA ALA A 47 -2.63 -11.11 8.29
C ALA A 47 -1.21 -11.71 8.37
N ALA A 48 -0.29 -11.23 7.54
CA ALA A 48 1.09 -11.71 7.52
C ALA A 48 1.82 -11.45 8.85
N THR A 49 1.67 -10.28 9.47
CA THR A 49 2.30 -10.01 10.77
C THR A 49 1.70 -10.84 11.89
N THR A 50 0.36 -10.96 11.95
CA THR A 50 -0.30 -11.77 12.99
C THR A 50 0.06 -13.26 12.86
N LEU A 51 0.11 -13.78 11.62
CA LEU A 51 0.54 -15.16 11.36
C LEU A 51 2.02 -15.39 11.64
N ALA A 52 2.89 -14.42 11.34
CA ALA A 52 4.32 -14.52 11.64
C ALA A 52 4.56 -14.69 13.15
N ALA A 53 3.83 -13.94 13.97
CA ALA A 53 3.92 -13.99 15.44
C ALA A 53 3.40 -15.32 16.02
N ALA A 54 2.43 -15.95 15.35
CA ALA A 54 1.85 -17.23 15.76
C ALA A 54 2.56 -18.47 15.16
N SER A 55 3.52 -18.26 14.25
CA SER A 55 4.14 -19.36 13.50
C SER A 55 5.13 -20.15 14.37
N PRO A 56 5.00 -21.49 14.44
CA PRO A 56 5.97 -22.35 15.11
C PRO A 56 7.24 -22.57 14.28
N SER A 57 7.20 -22.27 12.97
CA SER A 57 8.33 -22.41 12.06
C SER A 57 9.04 -21.06 11.87
N THR A 58 10.34 -21.02 12.18
CA THR A 58 11.21 -19.85 11.97
C THR A 58 11.25 -19.43 10.51
N LEU A 59 11.32 -20.39 9.59
CA LEU A 59 11.34 -20.12 8.16
C LEU A 59 10.03 -19.43 7.71
N ALA A 60 8.89 -19.95 8.15
CA ALA A 60 7.59 -19.36 7.82
C ALA A 60 7.44 -17.96 8.44
N ALA A 61 7.90 -17.77 9.69
CA ALA A 61 7.88 -16.47 10.36
C ALA A 61 8.70 -15.41 9.60
N VAL A 62 9.89 -15.77 9.10
CA VAL A 62 10.74 -14.89 8.29
C VAL A 62 10.07 -14.53 6.97
N TRP A 63 9.49 -15.50 6.27
CA TRP A 63 8.77 -15.26 5.01
C TRP A 63 7.54 -14.37 5.19
N LEU A 64 6.74 -14.62 6.22
CA LEU A 64 5.57 -13.81 6.55
C LEU A 64 5.97 -12.39 6.97
N SER A 65 7.09 -12.24 7.70
CA SER A 65 7.64 -10.91 8.03
C SER A 65 8.07 -10.16 6.77
N ARG A 66 8.74 -10.83 5.82
CA ARG A 66 9.08 -10.24 4.51
C ARG A 66 7.83 -9.78 3.76
N LEU A 67 6.80 -10.62 3.74
CA LEU A 67 5.53 -10.31 3.10
C LEU A 67 4.83 -9.11 3.76
N HIS A 68 4.79 -9.08 5.09
CA HIS A 68 4.24 -7.97 5.87
C HIS A 68 4.90 -6.64 5.49
N TRP A 69 6.23 -6.57 5.63
CA TRP A 69 6.97 -5.34 5.38
C TRP A 69 6.92 -4.91 3.91
N SER A 70 6.95 -5.84 2.96
CA SER A 70 6.78 -5.54 1.53
C SER A 70 5.41 -4.91 1.23
N LEU A 71 4.33 -5.48 1.80
CA LEU A 71 2.97 -5.05 1.52
C LEU A 71 2.50 -3.85 2.34
N LEU A 72 3.14 -3.58 3.49
CA LEU A 72 2.73 -2.49 4.39
C LEU A 72 2.72 -1.12 3.70
N PHE A 73 3.60 -0.93 2.71
CA PHE A 73 3.81 0.34 2.03
C PHE A 73 3.15 0.44 0.67
N THR A 74 2.77 -0.70 0.09
CA THR A 74 2.03 -0.77 -1.17
C THR A 74 0.74 0.08 -1.17
N PRO A 75 -0.03 0.20 -0.07
CA PRO A 75 -1.20 1.06 0.00
C PRO A 75 -0.93 2.52 -0.39
N ALA A 76 0.23 3.08 -0.04
CA ALA A 76 0.54 4.48 -0.37
C ALA A 76 0.64 4.74 -1.88
N ILE A 77 1.17 3.78 -2.63
CA ILE A 77 1.29 3.87 -4.10
C ILE A 77 -0.07 3.76 -4.76
N PHE A 78 -0.90 2.84 -4.26
CA PHE A 78 -2.25 2.68 -4.75
C PHE A 78 -3.13 3.85 -4.36
N TRP A 79 -3.02 4.40 -3.15
CA TRP A 79 -3.74 5.62 -2.76
C TRP A 79 -3.34 6.82 -3.59
N LEU A 80 -2.05 7.00 -3.90
CA LEU A 80 -1.64 8.04 -4.84
C LEU A 80 -2.34 7.85 -6.19
N GLY A 81 -2.43 6.62 -6.69
CA GLY A 81 -3.20 6.31 -7.89
C GLY A 81 -4.68 6.70 -7.75
N ALA A 82 -5.34 6.31 -6.67
CA ALA A 82 -6.72 6.68 -6.40
C ALA A 82 -6.91 8.20 -6.40
N MET A 83 -5.99 8.97 -5.78
CA MET A 83 -6.03 10.43 -5.75
C MET A 83 -5.81 11.05 -7.13
N ILE A 84 -4.93 10.47 -7.96
CA ILE A 84 -4.71 10.90 -9.35
C ILE A 84 -6.02 10.81 -10.16
N TYR A 85 -6.77 9.72 -9.98
CA TYR A 85 -8.04 9.53 -10.67
C TYR A 85 -9.20 10.32 -10.07
N LEU A 86 -9.04 10.85 -8.86
CA LEU A 86 -10.00 11.75 -8.21
C LEU A 86 -9.85 13.22 -8.65
N LEU A 87 -8.77 13.58 -9.37
CA LEU A 87 -8.64 14.94 -9.91
C LEU A 87 -9.81 15.27 -10.86
N PRO A 88 -10.23 16.55 -10.91
CA PRO A 88 -11.21 17.04 -11.88
C PRO A 88 -10.77 16.78 -13.33
N ASP A 89 -11.73 16.57 -14.22
CA ASP A 89 -11.47 16.29 -15.64
C ASP A 89 -10.76 17.47 -16.34
N GLU A 90 -10.96 18.70 -15.84
CA GLU A 90 -10.38 19.93 -16.38
C GLU A 90 -8.90 20.12 -16.01
N ALA A 91 -8.35 19.28 -15.12
CA ALA A 91 -6.98 19.43 -14.65
C ALA A 91 -5.99 19.01 -15.76
N PRO A 92 -5.14 19.92 -16.29
CA PRO A 92 -4.31 19.64 -17.47
C PRO A 92 -3.26 18.54 -17.24
N ALA A 93 -2.89 18.27 -15.99
CA ALA A 93 -1.94 17.22 -15.63
C ALA A 93 -2.59 15.84 -15.45
N ARG A 94 -3.92 15.76 -15.31
CA ARG A 94 -4.64 14.52 -14.98
C ARG A 94 -4.44 13.45 -16.04
N ASP A 95 -4.66 13.77 -17.30
CA ASP A 95 -4.57 12.80 -18.41
C ASP A 95 -3.17 12.24 -18.60
N ARG A 96 -2.15 13.07 -18.36
CA ARG A 96 -0.77 12.62 -18.41
C ARG A 96 -0.51 11.71 -17.22
N LEU A 97 -0.79 12.17 -16.02
CA LEU A 97 -0.49 11.46 -14.79
C LEU A 97 -1.24 10.13 -14.69
N SER A 98 -2.52 10.08 -15.07
CA SER A 98 -3.34 8.86 -15.11
C SER A 98 -2.78 7.83 -16.09
N ARG A 99 -2.36 8.25 -17.29
CA ARG A 99 -1.73 7.36 -18.27
C ARG A 99 -0.44 6.75 -17.75
N TRP A 100 0.43 7.56 -17.16
CA TRP A 100 1.67 7.08 -16.54
C TRP A 100 1.37 6.15 -15.36
N TRP A 101 0.41 6.50 -14.51
CA TRP A 101 0.11 5.74 -13.29
C TRP A 101 -0.59 4.41 -13.57
N ARG A 102 -1.34 4.31 -14.66
CA ARG A 102 -2.03 3.07 -15.08
C ARG A 102 -1.07 1.89 -15.15
N ILE A 103 0.14 2.12 -15.64
CA ILE A 103 1.18 1.09 -15.77
C ILE A 103 2.24 1.25 -14.68
N GLY A 104 2.71 2.49 -14.46
CA GLY A 104 3.79 2.79 -13.52
C GLY A 104 3.44 2.50 -12.06
N GLY A 105 2.21 2.77 -11.63
CA GLY A 105 1.76 2.52 -10.26
C GLY A 105 1.81 1.02 -9.90
N PRO A 106 1.10 0.15 -10.63
CA PRO A 106 1.17 -1.30 -10.41
C PRO A 106 2.59 -1.88 -10.58
N ALA A 107 3.35 -1.42 -11.57
CA ALA A 107 4.72 -1.88 -11.79
C ALA A 107 5.64 -1.49 -10.62
N LEU A 108 5.51 -0.26 -10.08
CA LEU A 108 6.26 0.19 -8.92
C LEU A 108 5.88 -0.60 -7.66
N ALA A 109 4.58 -0.80 -7.42
CA ALA A 109 4.08 -1.62 -6.33
C ALA A 109 4.63 -3.05 -6.40
N MET A 110 4.54 -3.69 -7.57
CA MET A 110 5.07 -5.03 -7.80
C MET A 110 6.59 -5.07 -7.60
N GLY A 111 7.32 -4.12 -8.17
CA GLY A 111 8.78 -4.02 -8.05
C GLY A 111 9.22 -3.93 -6.59
N LEU A 112 8.55 -3.10 -5.78
CA LEU A 112 8.86 -2.99 -4.34
C LEU A 112 8.53 -4.28 -3.58
N VAL A 113 7.41 -4.93 -3.89
CA VAL A 113 7.06 -6.21 -3.27
C VAL A 113 8.10 -7.27 -3.60
N VAL A 114 8.47 -7.41 -4.87
CA VAL A 114 9.50 -8.36 -5.32
C VAL A 114 10.85 -8.05 -4.67
N LEU A 115 11.27 -6.78 -4.65
CA LEU A 115 12.52 -6.35 -4.01
C LEU A 115 12.53 -6.66 -2.52
N GLY A 116 11.45 -6.36 -1.77
CA GLY A 116 11.37 -6.64 -0.34
C GLY A 116 11.31 -8.13 -0.01
N LEU A 117 10.68 -8.93 -0.88
CA LEU A 117 10.61 -10.39 -0.71
C LEU A 117 11.96 -11.07 -1.00
N THR A 118 12.70 -10.59 -1.99
CA THR A 118 13.89 -11.29 -2.51
C THR A 118 15.22 -10.74 -2.00
N THR A 119 15.26 -9.49 -1.52
CA THR A 119 16.50 -8.82 -1.13
C THR A 119 16.48 -8.37 0.33
N SER A 120 17.65 -8.01 0.86
CA SER A 120 17.80 -7.29 2.13
C SER A 120 18.06 -5.80 1.94
N LEU A 121 17.90 -5.27 0.72
CA LEU A 121 18.20 -3.87 0.38
C LEU A 121 17.33 -2.89 1.18
N ILE A 122 16.04 -3.20 1.32
CA ILE A 122 15.07 -2.35 2.01
C ILE A 122 14.94 -2.78 3.47
N PHE A 123 14.81 -4.09 3.72
CA PHE A 123 14.62 -4.66 5.05
C PHE A 123 15.55 -5.86 5.24
N GLU A 124 16.41 -5.80 6.24
CA GLU A 124 17.17 -6.95 6.71
C GLU A 124 16.33 -7.70 7.74
N ILE A 125 15.86 -8.90 7.35
CA ILE A 125 15.00 -9.76 8.19
C ILE A 125 15.79 -11.01 8.50
N THR A 126 16.43 -11.01 9.67
CA THR A 126 17.22 -12.13 10.23
C THR A 126 16.45 -12.93 11.27
N SER A 127 15.36 -12.37 11.82
CA SER A 127 14.43 -13.01 12.75
C SER A 127 13.05 -12.33 12.63
N ALA A 128 12.16 -12.49 13.62
CA ALA A 128 10.87 -11.77 13.67
C ALA A 128 11.00 -10.23 13.76
N THR A 129 12.21 -9.70 13.91
CA THR A 129 12.49 -8.25 13.88
C THR A 129 13.09 -7.83 12.54
N ALA A 130 12.53 -6.81 11.91
CA ALA A 130 13.12 -6.18 10.74
C ALA A 130 14.09 -5.06 11.13
N ARG A 131 15.23 -4.99 10.44
CA ARG A 131 16.18 -3.88 10.51
C ARG A 131 16.18 -3.12 9.18
N PRO A 132 16.41 -1.80 9.18
CA PRO A 132 16.50 -1.03 7.96
C PRO A 132 17.73 -1.47 7.14
N GLY A 133 17.52 -1.82 5.88
CA GLY A 133 18.58 -2.10 4.92
C GLY A 133 19.23 -0.83 4.36
N PRO A 134 20.28 -0.95 3.54
CA PRO A 134 21.03 0.20 3.00
C PRO A 134 20.19 1.14 2.13
N ALA A 135 19.15 0.64 1.45
CA ALA A 135 18.25 1.43 0.61
C ALA A 135 17.00 1.94 1.37
N TYR A 136 16.87 1.65 2.67
CA TYR A 136 15.74 2.07 3.49
C TYR A 136 15.50 3.59 3.48
N PRO A 137 16.51 4.48 3.52
CA PRO A 137 16.26 5.92 3.47
C PRO A 137 15.61 6.37 2.16
N ILE A 138 16.07 5.84 1.02
CA ILE A 138 15.51 6.14 -0.31
C ILE A 138 14.04 5.70 -0.35
N PHE A 139 13.78 4.51 0.19
CA PHE A 139 12.44 3.96 0.30
C PHE A 139 11.50 4.85 1.13
N VAL A 140 11.93 5.29 2.32
CA VAL A 140 11.15 6.18 3.19
C VAL A 140 10.88 7.53 2.52
N VAL A 141 11.88 8.11 1.84
CA VAL A 141 11.71 9.35 1.07
C VAL A 141 10.70 9.15 -0.06
N GLY A 142 10.82 8.07 -0.84
CA GLY A 142 9.88 7.75 -1.92
C GLY A 142 8.44 7.59 -1.41
N LEU A 143 8.26 6.92 -0.27
CA LEU A 143 6.97 6.77 0.39
C LEU A 143 6.41 8.12 0.86
N GLY A 144 7.24 8.92 1.53
CA GLY A 144 6.89 10.27 1.99
C GLY A 144 6.48 11.17 0.83
N LEU A 145 7.14 11.06 -0.32
CA LEU A 145 6.74 11.76 -1.56
C LEU A 145 5.40 11.26 -2.09
N CYS A 146 5.12 9.96 -2.03
CA CYS A 146 3.82 9.42 -2.47
C CYS A 146 2.67 9.93 -1.60
N LEU A 147 2.85 9.91 -0.28
CA LEU A 147 1.86 10.40 0.67
C LEU A 147 1.71 11.93 0.58
N GLY A 148 2.82 12.66 0.52
CA GLY A 148 2.84 14.11 0.36
C GLY A 148 2.18 14.56 -0.94
N ALA A 149 2.44 13.86 -2.05
CA ALA A 149 1.75 14.09 -3.31
C ALA A 149 0.24 13.84 -3.19
N SER A 150 -0.16 12.77 -2.51
CA SER A 150 -1.58 12.44 -2.29
C SER A 150 -2.29 13.57 -1.52
N VAL A 151 -1.69 14.05 -0.43
CA VAL A 151 -2.22 15.19 0.36
C VAL A 151 -2.25 16.47 -0.47
N ALA A 152 -1.18 16.78 -1.21
CA ALA A 152 -1.12 17.97 -2.05
C ALA A 152 -2.20 17.99 -3.13
N LEU A 153 -2.50 16.83 -3.73
CA LEU A 153 -3.58 16.69 -4.71
C LEU A 153 -4.95 16.96 -4.08
N ILE A 154 -5.22 16.40 -2.89
CA ILE A 154 -6.47 16.66 -2.15
C ILE A 154 -6.63 18.14 -1.82
N VAL A 155 -5.58 18.78 -1.26
CA VAL A 155 -5.62 20.20 -0.88
C VAL A 155 -5.86 21.08 -2.11
N ARG A 156 -5.24 20.76 -3.25
CA ARG A 156 -5.46 21.49 -4.50
C ARG A 156 -6.89 21.30 -5.02
N ALA A 157 -7.42 20.09 -4.99
CA ALA A 157 -8.79 19.81 -5.42
C ALA A 157 -9.81 20.58 -4.55
N TYR A 158 -9.62 20.60 -3.23
CA TYR A 158 -10.51 21.32 -2.32
C TYR A 158 -10.50 22.84 -2.55
N ARG A 159 -9.31 23.42 -2.78
CA ARG A 159 -9.17 24.85 -3.09
C ARG A 159 -9.82 25.23 -4.43
N ALA A 160 -9.81 24.34 -5.41
CA ALA A 160 -10.45 24.59 -6.70
C ALA A 160 -11.98 24.54 -6.62
N ALA A 161 -12.54 23.74 -5.70
CA ALA A 161 -14.00 23.60 -5.51
C ALA A 161 -14.63 24.67 -4.60
N SER A 162 -13.82 25.51 -3.95
CA SER A 162 -14.28 26.56 -3.02
C SER A 162 -14.27 27.97 -3.66
N ILE A 163 -14.03 28.05 -4.96
CA ILE A 163 -14.09 29.26 -5.80
C ILE A 163 -15.26 29.09 -6.77
#